data_AF-A0A7K1G131-F1
#
_entry.id   AF-A0A7K1G131-F1
#
_cell.length_a   1.000
_cell.length_b   1.000
_cell.length_c   1.000
_cell.angle_alpha   90.00
_cell.angle_beta   90.00
_cell.angle_gamma   90.00
#
_symmetry.space_group_name_H-M   'P 1'
#
loop_
_entity.id
_entity.type
_entity.pdbx_description
1 polymer ?
#
loop_
_entity_poly.entity_id
_entity_poly.type
_entity_poly.pdbx_seq_one_letter_code
_entity_poly.pdbx_strand_id
1 'polypeptide(L)'
;MASSFVNIKENGFWAKHGFVEAMQLCLINEIETQKLDSIEWINEFKYELAIQSLPLIYGGMSMELEEFIITDERKAQIIELIDIIIEKIESTDKYITGSNLHEMRRRAMNIIFENGKLEFTDSKEFEKTVNSSGWESSSGIEKVKDRYQHSFKLLKMLVNGEMNTTASSPETYWNY
;
A
#
# COMPACT_ATOMS: atom_id res chain seq x y z
N MET A 1 -9.72 -15.18 -5.08
CA MET A 1 -9.27 -13.91 -4.45
C MET A 1 -8.14 -13.42 -5.33
N ALA A 2 -8.25 -12.24 -5.92
CA ALA A 2 -7.28 -11.78 -6.93
C ALA A 2 -5.93 -11.42 -6.30
N SER A 3 -4.85 -11.64 -7.05
CA SER A 3 -3.47 -11.34 -6.69
C SER A 3 -2.84 -10.41 -7.72
N SER A 4 -1.90 -9.60 -7.23
CA SER A 4 -1.13 -8.65 -8.01
C SER A 4 0.35 -8.94 -7.85
N PHE A 5 1.10 -8.72 -8.92
CA PHE A 5 2.55 -8.76 -8.87
C PHE A 5 3.06 -7.34 -8.56
N VAL A 6 3.79 -7.20 -7.45
CA VAL A 6 4.46 -5.97 -7.03
C VAL A 6 5.92 -6.09 -7.46
N ASN A 7 6.41 -5.16 -8.29
CA ASN A 7 7.72 -5.29 -8.91
C ASN A 7 8.51 -3.98 -9.00
N ILE A 8 9.82 -4.15 -9.12
CA ILE A 8 10.78 -3.15 -9.60
C ILE A 8 11.55 -3.85 -10.72
N LYS A 9 11.45 -3.36 -11.96
CA LYS A 9 11.94 -4.07 -13.15
C LYS A 9 11.29 -5.46 -13.24
N GLU A 10 12.08 -6.49 -13.47
CA GLU A 10 11.61 -7.88 -13.60
C GLU A 10 11.43 -8.58 -12.26
N ASN A 11 11.97 -8.01 -11.17
CA ASN A 11 11.97 -8.63 -9.84
C ASN A 11 10.78 -8.15 -9.02
N GLY A 12 10.20 -9.04 -8.22
CA GLY A 12 8.98 -8.74 -7.49
C GLY A 12 8.36 -9.92 -6.77
N PHE A 13 7.16 -9.69 -6.26
CA PHE A 13 6.40 -10.67 -5.52
C PHE A 13 4.90 -10.65 -5.79
N TRP A 14 4.27 -11.81 -5.68
CA TRP A 14 2.82 -11.96 -5.73
C TRP A 14 2.22 -11.70 -4.35
N ALA A 15 1.24 -10.80 -4.29
CA ALA A 15 0.47 -10.53 -3.09
C ALA A 15 -1.03 -10.47 -3.40
N LYS A 16 -1.87 -10.86 -2.44
CA LYS A 16 -3.32 -10.69 -2.59
C LYS A 16 -3.65 -9.20 -2.66
N HIS A 17 -4.65 -8.82 -3.45
CA HIS A 17 -5.05 -7.42 -3.63
C HIS A 17 -5.20 -6.66 -2.31
N GLY A 18 -5.79 -7.27 -1.28
CA GLY A 18 -5.93 -6.62 0.02
C GLY A 18 -4.58 -6.31 0.69
N PHE A 19 -3.57 -7.16 0.56
CA PHE A 19 -2.25 -6.85 1.12
C PHE A 19 -1.58 -5.71 0.34
N VAL A 20 -1.72 -5.68 -0.98
CA VAL A 20 -1.20 -4.57 -1.81
C VAL A 20 -1.87 -3.25 -1.45
N GLU A 21 -3.20 -3.25 -1.34
CA GLU A 21 -3.97 -2.10 -0.88
C GLU A 21 -3.46 -1.62 0.48
N ALA A 22 -3.35 -2.52 1.47
CA ALA A 22 -2.88 -2.13 2.79
C ALA A 22 -1.47 -1.56 2.78
N MET A 23 -0.56 -2.09 1.93
CA MET A 23 0.77 -1.52 1.76
C MET A 23 0.72 -0.08 1.25
N GLN A 24 -0.09 0.18 0.22
CA GLN A 24 -0.26 1.53 -0.32
C GLN A 24 -0.87 2.49 0.71
N LEU A 25 -1.93 2.05 1.39
CA LEU A 25 -2.62 2.84 2.42
C LEU A 25 -1.71 3.19 3.61
N CYS A 26 -0.91 2.24 4.09
CA CYS A 26 0.03 2.50 5.18
C CYS A 26 1.14 3.46 4.73
N LEU A 27 1.67 3.30 3.52
CA LEU A 27 2.68 4.22 2.98
C LEU A 27 2.14 5.66 2.87
N ILE A 28 0.93 5.84 2.34
CA ILE A 28 0.26 7.15 2.29
C ILE A 28 0.16 7.74 3.69
N ASN A 29 -0.34 6.95 4.65
CA ASN A 29 -0.51 7.40 6.02
C ASN A 29 0.81 7.85 6.67
N GLU A 30 1.90 7.10 6.46
CA GLU A 30 3.19 7.45 7.04
C GLU A 30 3.85 8.65 6.36
N ILE A 31 3.66 8.82 5.05
CA ILE A 31 4.12 10.03 4.34
C ILE A 31 3.47 11.29 4.97
N GLU A 32 2.16 11.27 5.18
CA GLU A 32 1.44 12.42 5.76
C GLU A 32 1.75 12.61 7.24
N THR A 33 1.87 11.51 8.00
CA THR A 33 2.23 11.56 9.43
C THR A 33 3.59 12.21 9.64
N GLN A 34 4.54 11.93 8.76
CA GLN A 34 5.90 12.49 8.80
C GLN A 34 6.02 13.83 8.07
N LYS A 35 4.94 14.33 7.45
CA LYS A 35 4.90 15.60 6.69
C LYS A 35 5.90 15.64 5.52
N LEU A 36 6.17 14.47 4.95
CA LEU A 36 7.09 14.32 3.82
C LEU A 36 6.47 14.75 2.49
N ASP A 37 5.16 14.93 2.46
CA ASP A 37 4.39 15.37 1.30
C ASP A 37 4.64 16.84 0.90
N SER A 38 5.47 17.56 1.64
CA SER A 38 6.08 18.83 1.18
C SER A 38 7.17 18.63 0.12
N ILE A 39 7.71 17.41 -0.01
CA ILE A 39 8.70 17.04 -1.02
C ILE A 39 7.95 16.61 -2.29
N GLU A 40 8.21 17.30 -3.41
CA GLU A 40 7.48 17.15 -4.67
C GLU A 40 7.34 15.69 -5.12
N TRP A 41 8.46 14.97 -5.24
CA TRP A 41 8.43 13.59 -5.70
C TRP A 41 7.70 12.64 -4.73
N ILE A 42 7.76 12.90 -3.42
CA ILE A 42 7.04 12.10 -2.41
C ILE A 42 5.54 12.37 -2.52
N ASN A 43 5.15 13.62 -2.80
CA ASN A 43 3.77 13.96 -3.01
C ASN A 43 3.21 13.30 -4.28
N GLU A 44 3.99 13.27 -5.37
CA GLU A 44 3.65 12.52 -6.59
C GLU A 44 3.53 11.01 -6.29
N PHE A 45 4.49 10.44 -5.56
CA PHE A 45 4.44 9.03 -5.16
C PHE A 45 3.20 8.72 -4.30
N LYS A 46 2.91 9.57 -3.30
CA LYS A 46 1.71 9.46 -2.45
C LYS A 46 0.44 9.48 -3.30
N TYR A 47 0.40 10.35 -4.30
CA TYR A 47 -0.72 10.47 -5.20
C TYR A 47 -0.90 9.20 -6.05
N GLU A 48 0.16 8.67 -6.67
CA GLU A 48 0.09 7.41 -7.42
C GLU A 48 -0.32 6.21 -6.56
N LEU A 49 0.22 6.11 -5.33
CA LEU A 49 -0.22 5.12 -4.35
C LEU A 49 -1.72 5.22 -4.08
N ALA A 50 -2.27 6.43 -3.97
CA ALA A 50 -3.70 6.61 -3.73
C ALA A 50 -4.52 6.08 -4.90
N ILE A 51 -4.16 6.45 -6.15
CA ILE A 51 -4.87 5.98 -7.34
C ILE A 51 -4.81 4.44 -7.45
N GLN A 52 -3.63 3.86 -7.25
CA GLN A 52 -3.40 2.42 -7.38
C GLN A 52 -4.01 1.59 -6.23
N SER A 53 -4.30 2.21 -5.08
CA SER A 53 -5.00 1.57 -3.97
C SER A 53 -6.49 1.34 -4.23
N LEU A 54 -7.04 1.99 -5.26
CA LEU A 54 -8.45 1.88 -5.60
C LEU A 54 -8.63 1.13 -6.93
N PRO A 55 -9.17 -0.09 -6.91
CA PRO A 55 -9.34 -0.90 -8.12
C PRO A 55 -10.36 -0.30 -9.10
N LEU A 56 -11.07 0.75 -8.71
CA LEU A 56 -11.99 1.49 -9.59
C LEU A 56 -11.28 2.26 -10.71
N ILE A 57 -10.02 2.67 -10.50
CA ILE A 57 -9.32 3.52 -11.48
C ILE A 57 -8.50 2.66 -12.44
N TYR A 58 -7.80 1.64 -11.94
CA TYR A 58 -6.92 0.78 -12.75
C TYR A 58 -7.48 -0.61 -13.07
N GLY A 59 -8.66 -0.99 -12.56
CA GLY A 59 -9.24 -2.32 -12.76
C GLY A 59 -8.54 -3.46 -12.00
N GLY A 60 -7.45 -3.15 -11.28
CA GLY A 60 -6.66 -4.06 -10.44
C GLY A 60 -5.77 -3.28 -9.47
N MET A 61 -5.16 -3.97 -8.51
CA MET A 61 -4.15 -3.36 -7.64
C MET A 61 -2.77 -3.51 -8.29
N SER A 62 -1.97 -2.46 -8.31
CA SER A 62 -0.55 -2.47 -8.73
C SER A 62 0.27 -1.64 -7.74
N MET A 63 1.59 -1.66 -7.84
CA MET A 63 2.42 -0.71 -7.09
C MET A 63 3.60 -0.29 -7.98
N GLU A 64 3.53 0.89 -8.57
CA GLU A 64 4.54 1.41 -9.49
C GLU A 64 5.75 1.95 -8.72
N LEU A 65 6.63 1.06 -8.28
CA LEU A 65 7.79 1.42 -7.48
C LEU A 65 8.97 1.92 -8.33
N GLU A 66 9.11 1.41 -9.55
CA GLU A 66 10.27 1.68 -10.42
C GLU A 66 10.41 3.16 -10.80
N GLU A 67 9.29 3.85 -11.03
CA GLU A 67 9.30 5.26 -11.44
C GLU A 67 9.74 6.20 -10.31
N PHE A 68 9.57 5.78 -9.06
CA PHE A 68 9.87 6.61 -7.89
C PHE A 68 11.20 6.26 -7.22
N ILE A 69 11.64 5.00 -7.28
CA ILE A 69 12.89 4.52 -6.66
C ILE A 69 14.06 4.61 -7.66
N ILE A 70 14.38 5.85 -8.03
CA ILE A 70 15.40 6.17 -9.05
C ILE A 70 16.76 6.59 -8.49
N THR A 71 16.84 6.91 -7.20
CA THR A 71 18.11 7.23 -6.51
C THR A 71 18.22 6.50 -5.18
N ASP A 72 19.45 6.38 -4.67
CA ASP A 72 19.72 5.78 -3.36
C ASP A 72 19.06 6.58 -2.23
N GLU A 73 18.95 7.92 -2.34
CA GLU A 73 18.25 8.72 -1.32
C GLU A 73 16.75 8.41 -1.30
N ARG A 74 16.10 8.34 -2.47
CA ARG A 74 14.67 8.00 -2.54
C ARG A 74 14.41 6.59 -2.02
N LYS A 75 15.27 5.64 -2.40
CA LYS A 75 15.25 4.27 -1.88
C LYS A 75 15.33 4.26 -0.36
N ALA A 76 16.29 4.98 0.23
CA ALA A 76 16.45 5.05 1.68
C ALA A 76 15.21 5.61 2.38
N GLN A 77 14.59 6.66 1.82
CA GLN A 77 13.35 7.24 2.36
C GLN A 77 12.17 6.26 2.32
N ILE A 78 12.01 5.49 1.25
CA ILE A 78 10.98 4.44 1.17
C ILE A 78 11.24 3.32 2.18
N ILE A 79 12.50 2.91 2.37
CA ILE A 79 12.86 1.91 3.37
C ILE A 79 12.54 2.40 4.78
N GLU A 80 12.86 3.65 5.10
CA GLU A 80 12.55 4.26 6.41
C GLU A 80 11.03 4.25 6.68
N LEU A 81 10.22 4.60 5.68
CA LEU A 81 8.76 4.49 5.76
C LEU A 81 8.31 3.05 6.04
N ILE A 82 8.87 2.07 5.33
CA ILE A 82 8.53 0.65 5.53
C ILE A 82 8.94 0.18 6.93
N ASP A 83 10.10 0.59 7.42
CA ASP A 83 10.59 0.20 8.75
C ASP A 83 9.69 0.76 9.87
N ILE A 84 9.26 2.02 9.75
CA ILE A 84 8.29 2.63 10.66
C ILE A 84 6.96 1.86 10.66
N ILE A 85 6.49 1.43 9.48
CA ILE A 85 5.27 0.63 9.35
C ILE A 85 5.43 -0.72 10.06
N ILE A 86 6.54 -1.43 9.81
CA ILE A 86 6.83 -2.73 10.44
C ILE A 86 6.85 -2.56 11.97
N GLU A 87 7.53 -1.53 12.48
CA GLU A 87 7.59 -1.25 13.93
C GLU A 87 6.20 -0.95 14.51
N LYS A 88 5.36 -0.17 13.81
CA LYS A 88 3.98 0.12 14.24
C LYS A 88 3.10 -1.14 14.25
N ILE A 89 3.26 -2.01 13.26
CA ILE A 89 2.57 -3.30 13.25
C ILE A 89 3.01 -4.12 14.47
N GLU A 90 4.30 -4.23 14.73
CA GLU A 90 4.83 -5.02 15.85
C GLU A 90 4.37 -4.47 17.22
N SER A 91 4.47 -3.15 17.41
CA SER A 91 4.27 -2.49 18.69
C SER A 91 2.81 -2.29 19.10
N THR A 92 1.84 -2.36 18.17
CA THR A 92 0.43 -2.15 18.50
C THR A 92 -0.54 -2.91 17.60
N ASP A 93 -1.55 -3.52 18.20
CA ASP A 93 -2.63 -4.20 17.46
C ASP A 93 -3.66 -3.23 16.86
N LYS A 94 -3.51 -1.92 17.13
CA LYS A 94 -4.43 -0.88 16.64
C LYS A 94 -4.08 -0.37 15.25
N TYR A 95 -2.85 -0.60 14.77
CA TYR A 95 -2.39 -0.03 13.51
C TYR A 95 -3.06 -0.69 12.29
N ILE A 96 -3.03 -2.02 12.16
CA ILE A 96 -3.68 -2.74 11.05
C ILE A 96 -5.09 -3.16 11.45
N THR A 97 -5.94 -2.23 11.87
CA THR A 97 -7.35 -2.55 12.16
C THR A 97 -8.25 -2.30 10.96
N GLY A 98 -9.39 -2.99 10.86
CA GLY A 98 -10.34 -2.77 9.76
C GLY A 98 -10.86 -1.33 9.78
N SER A 99 -11.08 -0.78 10.99
CA SER A 99 -11.40 0.64 11.18
C SER A 99 -10.28 1.57 10.73
N ASN A 100 -9.02 1.28 11.08
CA ASN A 100 -7.92 2.16 10.70
C ASN A 100 -7.63 2.11 9.20
N LEU A 101 -7.65 0.91 8.59
CA LEU A 101 -7.55 0.75 7.14
C LEU A 101 -8.70 1.43 6.39
N HIS A 102 -9.91 1.40 6.95
CA HIS A 102 -11.05 2.13 6.41
C HIS A 102 -10.81 3.65 6.40
N GLU A 103 -10.29 4.21 7.49
CA GLU A 103 -9.92 5.64 7.56
C GLU A 103 -8.78 5.99 6.60
N MET A 104 -7.75 5.13 6.50
CA MET A 104 -6.67 5.32 5.53
C MET A 104 -7.21 5.29 4.08
N ARG A 105 -8.14 4.39 3.77
CA ARG A 105 -8.79 4.32 2.46
C ARG A 105 -9.63 5.56 2.17
N ARG A 106 -10.40 6.03 3.14
CA ARG A 106 -11.13 7.31 3.06
C ARG A 106 -10.17 8.47 2.75
N ARG A 107 -9.00 8.50 3.40
CA ARG A 107 -7.97 9.51 3.10
C ARG A 107 -7.42 9.38 1.68
N ALA A 108 -7.09 8.17 1.21
CA ALA A 108 -6.64 7.95 -0.16
C ALA A 108 -7.68 8.44 -1.20
N MET A 109 -8.97 8.20 -0.95
CA MET A 109 -10.04 8.74 -1.79
C MET A 109 -10.11 10.27 -1.78
N ASN A 110 -9.94 10.91 -0.62
CA ASN A 110 -9.87 12.36 -0.53
C ASN A 110 -8.69 12.93 -1.33
N ILE A 111 -7.52 12.29 -1.29
CA ILE A 111 -6.35 12.70 -2.09
C ILE A 111 -6.70 12.72 -3.59
N ILE A 112 -7.37 11.68 -4.09
CA ILE A 112 -7.75 11.59 -5.51
C ILE A 112 -8.78 12.65 -5.88
N PHE A 113 -9.77 12.88 -5.00
CA PHE A 113 -10.79 13.91 -5.18
C PHE A 113 -10.18 15.32 -5.21
N GLU A 114 -9.32 15.64 -4.25
CA GLU A 114 -8.59 16.92 -4.14
C GLU A 114 -7.75 17.22 -5.39
N ASN A 115 -7.28 16.18 -6.08
CA ASN A 115 -6.49 16.28 -7.31
C ASN A 115 -7.31 16.18 -8.61
N GLY A 116 -8.65 16.16 -8.52
CA GLY A 116 -9.56 16.24 -9.67
C GLY A 116 -9.57 15.02 -10.58
N LYS A 117 -9.10 13.86 -10.09
CA LYS A 117 -9.03 12.62 -10.88
C LYS A 117 -10.19 11.66 -10.66
N LEU A 118 -11.06 12.02 -9.72
CA LEU A 118 -12.33 11.35 -9.53
C LEU A 118 -13.36 12.38 -9.11
N GLU A 119 -14.44 12.48 -9.88
CA GLU A 119 -15.59 13.31 -9.55
C GLU A 119 -16.67 12.40 -8.97
N PHE A 120 -17.11 12.69 -7.75
CA PHE A 120 -18.27 12.03 -7.15
C PHE A 120 -19.52 12.85 -7.44
N THR A 121 -20.59 12.20 -7.89
CA THR A 121 -21.85 12.89 -8.13
C THR A 121 -22.59 13.24 -6.83
N ASP A 122 -22.38 12.45 -5.76
CA ASP A 122 -22.86 12.75 -4.41
C ASP A 122 -22.02 12.06 -3.30
N SER A 123 -22.29 12.41 -2.05
CA SER A 123 -21.61 11.83 -0.88
C SER A 123 -21.94 10.35 -0.65
N LYS A 124 -23.05 9.83 -1.20
CA LYS A 124 -23.39 8.41 -1.05
C LYS A 124 -22.53 7.54 -1.95
N GLU A 125 -22.21 8.01 -3.15
CA GLU A 125 -21.29 7.35 -4.07
C GLU A 125 -19.87 7.26 -3.48
N PHE A 126 -19.41 8.33 -2.84
CA PHE A 126 -18.17 8.35 -2.07
C PHE A 126 -18.20 7.28 -0.97
N GLU A 127 -19.17 7.32 -0.06
CA GLU A 127 -19.24 6.37 1.06
C GLU A 127 -19.36 4.93 0.58
N LYS A 128 -20.18 4.66 -0.45
CA LYS A 128 -20.31 3.31 -1.02
C LYS A 128 -18.96 2.80 -1.53
N THR A 129 -18.16 3.66 -2.12
CA THR A 129 -16.84 3.33 -2.65
C THR A 129 -15.81 3.08 -1.55
N VAL A 130 -15.79 3.92 -0.50
CA VAL A 130 -14.95 3.67 0.69
C VAL A 130 -15.34 2.32 1.32
N ASN A 131 -16.63 2.04 1.45
CA ASN A 131 -17.19 0.84 2.07
C ASN A 131 -17.11 -0.42 1.18
N SER A 132 -16.79 -0.30 -0.11
CA SER A 132 -16.71 -1.44 -1.04
C SER A 132 -15.52 -2.37 -0.80
N SER A 133 -14.66 -2.05 0.17
CA SER A 133 -13.53 -2.88 0.55
C SER A 133 -13.98 -4.17 1.25
N GLY A 134 -13.23 -5.26 1.08
CA GLY A 134 -13.45 -6.51 1.83
C GLY A 134 -13.08 -6.42 3.31
N TRP A 135 -12.70 -5.24 3.83
CA TRP A 135 -12.30 -4.99 5.20
C TRP A 135 -13.50 -4.71 6.09
N GLU A 136 -14.53 -5.55 6.03
CA GLU A 136 -15.63 -5.43 6.98
C GLU A 136 -15.11 -5.68 8.40
N SER A 137 -15.34 -4.67 9.23
CA SER A 137 -14.89 -4.53 10.60
C SER A 137 -15.04 -5.80 11.45
N SER A 138 -14.00 -6.07 12.25
CA SER A 138 -14.04 -6.66 13.61
C SER A 138 -13.68 -8.14 13.86
N SER A 139 -13.33 -8.99 12.88
CA SER A 139 -12.96 -10.38 13.21
C SER A 139 -11.64 -10.87 12.60
N GLY A 140 -10.57 -10.78 13.39
CA GLY A 140 -9.38 -11.65 13.22
C GLY A 140 -8.11 -11.00 12.67
N ILE A 141 -7.91 -9.70 12.88
CA ILE A 141 -6.68 -9.02 12.46
C ILE A 141 -5.43 -9.58 13.14
N GLU A 142 -5.51 -9.97 14.41
CA GLU A 142 -4.42 -10.71 15.07
C GLU A 142 -4.03 -11.98 14.30
N LYS A 143 -5.00 -12.65 13.65
CA LYS A 143 -4.74 -13.88 12.87
C LYS A 143 -4.05 -13.62 11.53
N VAL A 144 -3.94 -12.35 11.11
CA VAL A 144 -3.33 -11.94 9.84
C VAL A 144 -2.21 -10.91 10.02
N LYS A 145 -1.95 -10.44 11.25
CA LYS A 145 -0.88 -9.49 11.61
C LYS A 145 0.47 -9.93 11.05
N ASP A 146 0.86 -11.19 11.28
CA ASP A 146 2.10 -11.76 10.76
C ASP A 146 2.18 -11.72 9.22
N ARG A 147 1.04 -11.86 8.53
CA ARG A 147 0.99 -11.81 7.06
C ARG A 147 1.18 -10.39 6.53
N TYR A 148 0.70 -9.37 7.25
CA TYR A 148 0.99 -7.98 6.91
C TYR A 148 2.45 -7.66 7.14
N GLN A 149 2.99 -8.00 8.32
CA GLN A 149 4.39 -7.80 8.63
C GLN A 149 5.29 -8.50 7.59
N HIS A 150 4.94 -9.73 7.21
CA HIS A 150 5.63 -10.46 6.15
C HIS A 150 5.56 -9.72 4.81
N SER A 151 4.39 -9.20 4.42
CA SER A 151 4.22 -8.45 3.18
C SER A 151 5.06 -7.16 3.14
N PHE A 152 5.18 -6.43 4.26
CA PHE A 152 6.08 -5.28 4.34
C PHE A 152 7.56 -5.68 4.34
N LYS A 153 7.93 -6.83 4.92
CA LYS A 153 9.30 -7.37 4.80
C LYS A 153 9.64 -7.72 3.34
N LEU A 154 8.71 -8.32 2.61
CA LEU A 154 8.86 -8.56 1.17
C LEU A 154 9.02 -7.25 0.40
N LEU A 155 8.19 -6.25 0.69
CA LEU A 155 8.32 -4.93 0.08
C LEU A 155 9.69 -4.31 0.37
N LYS A 156 10.18 -4.39 1.61
CA LYS A 156 11.52 -3.93 1.98
C LYS A 156 12.62 -4.65 1.18
N MET A 157 12.57 -5.99 1.11
CA MET A 157 13.53 -6.77 0.34
C MET A 157 13.52 -6.40 -1.15
N LEU A 158 12.33 -6.16 -1.71
CA LEU A 158 12.18 -5.70 -3.09
C LEU A 158 12.87 -4.34 -3.30
N VAL A 159 12.54 -3.36 -2.46
CA VAL A 159 13.14 -2.01 -2.51
C VAL A 159 14.66 -2.05 -2.29
N ASN A 160 15.13 -2.97 -1.43
CA ASN A 160 16.56 -3.20 -1.23
C ASN A 160 17.28 -3.80 -2.43
N GLY A 161 16.55 -4.41 -3.38
CA GLY A 161 17.14 -5.18 -4.48
C GLY A 161 17.63 -6.56 -4.05
N GLU A 162 17.10 -7.10 -2.96
CA GLU A 162 17.44 -8.41 -2.40
C GLU A 162 16.60 -9.54 -3.02
N MET A 163 15.58 -9.20 -3.82
CA MET A 163 14.73 -10.17 -4.51
C MET A 163 15.27 -10.58 -5.88
N ASN A 164 15.21 -11.87 -6.16
CA ASN A 164 15.51 -12.48 -7.46
C ASN A 164 14.29 -13.18 -8.08
N THR A 165 13.12 -13.04 -7.46
CA THR A 165 11.87 -13.64 -7.92
C THR A 165 11.23 -12.78 -9.00
N THR A 166 10.70 -13.41 -10.02
CA THR A 166 10.00 -12.77 -11.16
C THR A 166 8.53 -13.18 -11.21
N ALA A 167 7.75 -12.60 -12.12
CA ALA A 167 6.33 -12.93 -12.26
C ALA A 167 6.07 -14.43 -12.56
N SER A 168 7.04 -15.13 -13.16
CA SER A 168 6.98 -16.58 -13.43
C SER A 168 7.42 -17.45 -12.26
N SER A 169 7.90 -16.85 -11.17
CA SER A 169 8.33 -17.59 -9.98
C SER A 169 7.12 -18.15 -9.21
N PRO A 170 7.18 -19.39 -8.71
CA PRO A 170 6.12 -19.98 -7.88
C PRO A 170 5.73 -19.11 -6.68
N GLU A 171 4.43 -19.02 -6.35
CA GLU A 171 3.93 -18.32 -5.15
C GLU A 171 4.36 -18.97 -3.82
N THR A 172 5.24 -19.97 -3.82
CA THR A 172 5.66 -20.71 -2.62
C THR A 172 6.85 -20.09 -1.89
N TYR A 173 7.48 -19.04 -2.44
CA TYR A 173 8.66 -18.39 -1.84
C TYR A 173 8.33 -17.38 -0.71
N TRP A 174 7.05 -17.21 -0.35
CA TRP A 174 6.58 -16.32 0.73
C TRP A 174 6.63 -16.92 2.14
N ASN A 175 7.40 -17.99 2.37
CA ASN A 175 7.54 -18.58 3.70
C ASN A 175 8.81 -18.05 4.36
N TYR A 176 8.65 -17.03 5.22
CA TYR A 176 9.58 -16.66 6.28
C TYR A 176 8.88 -16.82 7.62
#